data_AF-A0A2G8L435-F1
#
_entry.id   AF-A0A2G8L435-F1
#
_cell.length_a   1.000
_cell.length_b   1.000
_cell.length_c   1.000
_cell.angle_alpha   90.00
_cell.angle_beta   90.00
_cell.angle_gamma   90.00
#
_symmetry.space_group_name_H-M   'P 1'
#
loop_
_entity.id
_entity.type
_entity.pdbx_description
1 polymer ?
#
loop_
_entity_poly.entity_id
_entity_poly.type
_entity_poly.pdbx_seq_one_letter_code
_entity_poly.pdbx_strand_id
1 'polypeptide(L)'
;MSFLLQYSPDKLGDGADKEEIEKATQLYLKLQEAWKILNDPEKKRRYDAELAAKSLRYESPSENAVDVSEMDYDSDEDVYFYHCRCGGDFEFRGPSVPTDISCTTCSLSLCVTANRDNGNT
;
A
#
# COMPACT_ATOMS: atom_id res chain seq x y z
N MET A 1 9.97 -18.67 -20.39
CA MET A 1 8.74 -18.56 -21.22
C MET A 1 8.37 -17.09 -21.33
N SER A 2 8.24 -16.57 -22.55
CA SER A 2 8.21 -15.14 -22.86
C SER A 2 6.82 -14.53 -22.64
N PHE A 3 6.62 -13.89 -21.49
CA PHE A 3 5.39 -13.15 -21.15
C PHE A 3 5.11 -12.01 -22.16
N LEU A 4 6.17 -11.47 -22.77
CA LEU A 4 6.12 -10.47 -23.84
C LEU A 4 5.38 -10.97 -25.09
N LEU A 5 5.42 -12.27 -25.40
CA LEU A 5 4.72 -12.81 -26.56
C LEU A 5 3.20 -12.87 -26.37
N GLN A 6 2.66 -12.80 -25.15
CA GLN A 6 1.20 -12.81 -24.94
C GLN A 6 0.56 -11.46 -25.26
N TYR A 7 1.30 -10.36 -25.11
CA TYR A 7 0.79 -9.00 -25.28
C TYR A 7 1.28 -8.33 -26.56
N SER A 8 1.85 -9.09 -27.51
CA SER A 8 2.22 -8.52 -28.81
C SER A 8 0.96 -8.04 -29.54
N PRO A 9 0.95 -6.82 -30.10
CA PRO A 9 -0.20 -6.33 -30.87
C PRO A 9 -0.55 -7.24 -32.06
N ASP A 10 0.41 -8.03 -32.57
CA ASP A 10 0.18 -9.05 -33.63
C ASP A 10 -0.78 -10.18 -33.22
N LYS A 11 -1.11 -10.34 -31.93
CA LYS A 11 -2.07 -11.33 -31.44
C LYS A 11 -3.49 -10.81 -31.30
N LEU A 12 -3.70 -9.52 -31.54
CA LEU A 12 -5.04 -8.94 -31.59
C LEU A 12 -5.64 -9.34 -32.92
N GLY A 13 -6.67 -10.18 -32.87
CA GLY A 13 -7.34 -10.67 -34.08
C GLY A 13 -7.91 -9.52 -34.92
N ASP A 14 -8.25 -9.83 -36.18
CA ASP A 14 -8.69 -8.90 -37.23
C ASP A 14 -10.03 -8.14 -36.93
N GLY A 15 -10.53 -8.23 -35.69
CA GLY A 15 -11.75 -7.57 -35.21
C GLY A 15 -11.59 -6.81 -33.89
N ALA A 16 -10.37 -6.62 -33.39
CA ALA A 16 -10.10 -5.79 -32.22
C ALA A 16 -10.37 -4.31 -32.55
N ASP A 17 -10.99 -3.59 -31.62
CA ASP A 17 -11.24 -2.17 -31.84
C ASP A 17 -9.94 -1.35 -31.75
N LYS A 18 -9.95 -0.14 -32.30
CA LYS A 18 -8.76 0.73 -32.34
C LYS A 18 -8.27 1.10 -30.92
N GLU A 19 -9.17 1.18 -29.95
CA GLU A 19 -8.86 1.57 -28.57
C GLU A 19 -8.18 0.41 -27.82
N GLU A 20 -8.62 -0.82 -28.02
CA GLU A 20 -8.04 -2.06 -27.53
C GLU A 20 -6.64 -2.26 -28.10
N ILE A 21 -6.44 -2.01 -29.40
CA ILE A 21 -5.13 -2.08 -30.06
C ILE A 21 -4.18 -1.05 -29.46
N GLU A 22 -4.65 0.18 -29.22
CA GLU A 22 -3.84 1.22 -28.60
C GLU A 22 -3.45 0.86 -27.15
N LYS A 23 -4.40 0.40 -26.34
CA LYS A 23 -4.16 -0.04 -24.95
C LYS A 23 -3.16 -1.19 -24.89
N ALA A 24 -3.32 -2.21 -25.73
CA ALA A 24 -2.42 -3.36 -25.79
C ALA A 24 -1.02 -2.95 -26.23
N THR A 25 -0.90 -2.05 -27.21
CA THR A 25 0.39 -1.49 -27.64
C THR A 25 1.08 -0.73 -26.50
N GLN A 26 0.35 0.12 -25.77
CA GLN A 26 0.89 0.84 -24.61
C GLN A 26 1.37 -0.12 -23.51
N LEU A 27 0.58 -1.16 -23.21
CA LEU A 27 0.95 -2.18 -22.23
C LEU A 27 2.19 -2.95 -22.66
N TYR A 28 2.29 -3.32 -23.94
CA TYR A 28 3.45 -3.99 -24.50
C TYR A 28 4.73 -3.15 -24.37
N LEU A 29 4.66 -1.85 -24.69
CA LEU A 29 5.79 -0.94 -24.57
C LEU A 29 6.25 -0.82 -23.11
N LYS A 30 5.32 -0.66 -22.16
CA LYS A 30 5.63 -0.64 -20.72
C LYS A 30 6.28 -1.95 -20.26
N LEU A 31 5.78 -3.09 -20.73
CA LEU A 31 6.32 -4.40 -20.39
C LEU A 31 7.74 -4.58 -20.95
N GLN A 32 8.00 -4.13 -22.18
CA GLN A 32 9.33 -4.10 -22.78
C GLN A 32 10.31 -3.24 -21.98
N GLU A 33 9.89 -2.05 -21.54
CA GLU A 33 10.70 -1.18 -20.70
C GLU A 33 11.02 -1.79 -19.34
N ALA A 34 10.02 -2.34 -18.65
CA ALA A 34 10.22 -3.04 -17.40
C ALA A 34 11.17 -4.23 -17.58
N TRP A 35 11.02 -5.00 -18.65
CA TRP A 35 11.87 -6.15 -18.94
C TRP A 35 13.34 -5.77 -19.16
N LYS A 36 13.65 -4.62 -19.77
CA LYS A 36 15.04 -4.14 -19.93
C LYS A 36 15.77 -3.95 -18.59
N ILE A 37 15.03 -3.61 -17.53
CA ILE A 37 15.57 -3.46 -16.17
C ILE A 37 15.61 -4.82 -15.47
N LEU A 38 14.51 -5.57 -15.53
CA LEU A 38 14.33 -6.82 -14.78
C LEU A 38 15.13 -8.01 -15.34
N ASN A 39 15.49 -7.99 -16.62
CA ASN A 39 16.24 -9.07 -17.27
C ASN A 39 17.76 -8.99 -17.00
N ASP A 40 18.27 -7.82 -16.60
CA ASP A 40 19.65 -7.63 -16.21
C ASP A 40 19.79 -7.82 -14.69
N PRO A 41 20.53 -8.82 -14.20
CA PRO A 41 20.63 -9.12 -12.78
C PRO A 41 21.16 -7.95 -11.93
N GLU A 42 22.07 -7.14 -12.47
CA GLU A 42 22.65 -6.01 -11.73
C GLU A 42 21.66 -4.85 -11.64
N LYS A 43 20.99 -4.53 -12.75
CA LYS A 43 19.93 -3.49 -12.76
C LYS A 43 18.76 -3.89 -11.89
N LYS A 44 18.34 -5.15 -11.95
CA LYS A 44 17.31 -5.69 -11.07
C LYS A 44 17.71 -5.56 -9.60
N ARG A 45 18.92 -5.97 -9.23
CA ARG A 45 19.42 -5.84 -7.85
C ARG A 45 19.40 -4.39 -7.37
N ARG A 46 19.83 -3.44 -8.20
CA ARG A 46 19.79 -2.01 -7.86
C ARG A 46 18.37 -1.50 -7.67
N TYR A 47 17.48 -1.86 -8.59
CA TYR A 47 16.06 -1.52 -8.50
C TYR A 47 15.43 -2.07 -7.21
N ASP A 48 15.67 -3.34 -6.90
CA ASP A 48 15.15 -3.99 -5.70
C ASP A 48 15.70 -3.32 -4.43
N ALA A 49 16.98 -2.94 -4.41
CA ALA A 49 17.59 -2.22 -3.29
C ALA A 49 17.01 -0.81 -3.10
N GLU A 50 16.78 -0.07 -4.19
CA GLU A 50 16.13 1.25 -4.15
C GLU A 50 14.68 1.15 -3.66
N LEU A 51 13.96 0.11 -4.07
CA LEU A 51 12.60 -0.17 -3.62
C LEU A 51 12.55 -0.49 -2.13
N ALA A 52 13.42 -1.39 -1.64
CA ALA A 52 13.52 -1.71 -0.23
C ALA A 52 13.87 -0.48 0.62
N ALA A 53 14.81 0.35 0.15
CA ALA A 53 15.16 1.60 0.82
C ALA A 53 14.00 2.61 0.86
N LYS A 54 13.12 2.62 -0.16
CA LYS A 54 11.89 3.43 -0.17
C LYS A 54 10.86 2.91 0.83
N SER A 55 10.63 1.59 0.88
CA SER A 55 9.71 0.98 1.84
C SER A 55 10.13 1.27 3.28
N LEU A 56 11.42 1.13 3.61
CA LEU A 56 11.94 1.45 4.94
C LEU A 56 11.75 2.93 5.33
N ARG A 57 11.70 3.86 4.37
CA ARG A 57 11.40 5.27 4.66
C ARG A 57 9.92 5.52 4.91
N TYR A 58 9.05 4.70 4.36
CA TYR A 58 7.61 4.80 4.56
C TYR A 58 7.15 4.07 5.83
N GLU A 59 7.84 2.99 6.19
CA GLU A 59 7.60 2.18 7.38
C GLU A 59 8.45 2.66 8.58
N SER A 60 8.65 3.96 8.77
CA SER A 60 9.26 4.44 10.02
C SER A 60 8.32 4.06 11.19
N PRO A 61 8.68 3.12 12.07
CA PRO A 61 7.73 2.58 13.07
C PRO A 61 7.25 3.63 14.07
N SER A 62 7.97 4.75 14.20
CA SER A 62 7.66 5.82 15.14
C SER A 62 6.49 6.71 14.74
N GLU A 63 6.06 6.73 13.47
CA GLU A 63 4.98 7.62 13.02
C GLU A 63 3.60 6.96 13.00
N ASN A 64 3.51 5.64 13.24
CA ASN A 64 2.29 4.86 13.06
C ASN A 64 1.82 4.16 14.35
N ALA A 65 2.17 4.73 15.51
CA ALA A 65 1.65 4.33 16.80
C ALA A 65 0.88 5.49 17.43
N VAL A 66 -0.27 5.20 18.06
CA VAL A 66 -1.08 6.17 18.79
C VAL A 66 -1.43 5.59 20.15
N ASP A 67 -1.50 6.42 21.17
CA ASP A 67 -2.07 6.00 22.44
C ASP A 67 -3.60 5.96 22.36
N VAL A 68 -4.23 4.98 23.00
CA VAL A 68 -5.69 4.90 23.06
C VAL A 68 -6.33 6.16 23.64
N SER A 69 -5.63 6.87 24.54
CA SER A 69 -6.11 8.14 25.10
C SER A 69 -6.08 9.32 24.11
N GLU A 70 -5.36 9.19 23.00
CA GLU A 70 -5.34 10.16 21.90
C GLU A 70 -6.37 9.84 20.82
N MET A 71 -7.07 8.71 20.91
CA MET A 71 -8.17 8.35 20.00
C MET A 71 -9.49 8.99 20.45
N ASP A 72 -10.31 9.37 19.47
CA ASP A 72 -11.66 9.86 19.74
C ASP A 72 -12.60 8.70 20.06
N TYR A 73 -13.58 8.92 20.94
CA TYR A 73 -14.57 7.92 21.33
C TYR A 73 -15.99 8.41 21.00
N ASP A 74 -16.69 7.65 20.18
CA ASP A 74 -18.10 7.84 19.88
C ASP A 74 -18.96 7.05 20.88
N SER A 75 -19.69 7.77 21.73
CA SER A 75 -20.55 7.18 22.75
C SER A 75 -21.85 6.60 22.21
N ASP A 76 -22.31 7.05 21.04
CA ASP A 76 -23.55 6.56 20.42
C ASP A 76 -23.32 5.21 19.76
N GLU A 77 -22.15 5.02 19.14
CA GLU A 77 -21.77 3.76 18.48
C GLU A 77 -20.90 2.82 19.31
N ASP A 78 -20.38 3.28 20.46
CA ASP A 78 -19.41 2.58 21.33
C ASP A 78 -18.13 2.18 20.56
N VAL A 79 -17.54 3.17 19.87
CA VAL A 79 -16.40 2.99 18.95
C VAL A 79 -15.28 3.96 19.29
N TYR A 80 -14.04 3.47 19.32
CA TYR A 80 -12.86 4.32 19.27
C TYR A 80 -12.42 4.50 17.83
N PHE A 81 -12.13 5.73 17.41
CA PHE A 81 -11.67 6.03 16.07
C PHE A 81 -10.49 7.03 16.03
N TYR A 82 -9.71 6.96 14.96
CA TYR A 82 -8.62 7.90 14.69
C TYR A 82 -8.53 8.18 13.19
N HIS A 83 -8.42 9.45 12.82
CA HIS A 83 -8.44 9.86 11.42
C HIS A 83 -7.14 9.49 10.69
N CYS A 84 -7.28 8.77 9.59
CA CYS A 84 -6.18 8.47 8.69
C CYS A 84 -5.92 9.64 7.73
N ARG A 85 -4.65 9.86 7.37
CA ARG A 85 -4.25 10.91 6.41
C ARG A 85 -4.80 10.70 5.00
N CYS A 86 -5.30 9.50 4.67
CA CYS A 86 -5.96 9.22 3.39
C CYS A 86 -7.43 9.67 3.34
N GLY A 87 -8.01 10.08 4.48
CA GLY A 87 -9.43 10.43 4.61
C GLY A 87 -10.35 9.29 5.05
N GLY A 88 -9.81 8.11 5.36
CA GLY A 88 -10.52 7.05 6.09
C GLY A 88 -10.20 7.07 7.59
N ASP A 89 -10.62 6.02 8.29
CA ASP A 89 -10.52 5.95 9.76
C ASP A 89 -9.90 4.64 10.23
N PHE A 90 -9.28 4.67 11.41
CA PHE A 90 -8.90 3.49 12.17
C PHE A 90 -9.91 3.32 13.30
N GLU A 91 -10.73 2.29 13.22
CA GLU A 91 -11.84 2.08 14.16
C GLU A 91 -11.76 0.71 14.84
N PHE A 92 -12.07 0.66 16.13
CA PHE A 92 -12.24 -0.62 16.83
C PHE A 92 -13.32 -0.53 17.91
N ARG A 93 -13.88 -1.70 18.23
CA ARG A 93 -14.92 -1.89 19.24
C ARG A 93 -14.45 -2.92 20.26
N GLY A 94 -14.74 -2.68 21.52
CA GLY A 94 -14.58 -3.67 22.58
C GLY A 94 -13.78 -3.17 23.78
N PRO A 95 -13.76 -3.99 24.86
CA PRO A 95 -13.22 -3.58 26.15
C PRO A 95 -11.68 -3.64 26.22
N SER A 96 -11.02 -4.22 25.22
CA SER A 96 -9.57 -4.39 25.16
C SER A 96 -8.97 -3.61 24.01
N VAL A 97 -7.92 -2.84 24.31
CA VAL A 97 -7.16 -2.10 23.30
C VAL A 97 -6.44 -3.09 22.38
N PRO A 98 -6.71 -3.08 21.06
CA PRO A 98 -6.01 -3.93 20.10
C PRO A 98 -4.57 -3.45 19.92
N THR A 99 -3.67 -4.37 19.56
CA THR A 99 -2.28 -3.99 19.26
C THR A 99 -2.19 -3.24 17.93
N ASP A 100 -2.99 -3.62 16.93
CA ASP A 100 -3.00 -3.02 15.60
C ASP A 100 -4.41 -2.92 15.02
N ILE A 101 -4.68 -1.86 14.26
CA ILE A 101 -5.95 -1.61 13.58
C ILE A 101 -5.66 -1.18 12.14
N SER A 102 -6.42 -1.70 11.17
CA SER A 102 -6.29 -1.29 9.76
C SER A 102 -7.19 -0.11 9.43
N CYS A 103 -6.76 0.74 8.50
CA CYS A 103 -7.60 1.82 7.97
C CYS A 103 -8.75 1.25 7.12
N THR A 104 -9.93 1.88 7.21
CA THR A 104 -11.10 1.51 6.41
C THR A 104 -10.95 1.75 4.90
N THR A 105 -10.02 2.63 4.50
CA THR A 105 -9.89 3.10 3.11
C THR A 105 -8.56 2.70 2.45
N CYS A 106 -7.49 2.48 3.22
CA CYS A 106 -6.16 2.17 2.69
C CYS A 106 -5.54 0.96 3.39
N SER A 107 -4.36 0.52 2.94
CA SER A 107 -3.66 -0.65 3.50
C SER A 107 -2.78 -0.32 4.71
N LEU A 108 -2.95 0.85 5.32
CA LEU A 108 -2.15 1.27 6.48
C LEU A 108 -2.68 0.61 7.76
N SER A 109 -1.77 0.21 8.64
CA SER A 109 -2.09 -0.30 9.98
C SER A 109 -1.52 0.64 11.05
N LEU A 110 -2.33 0.98 12.05
CA LEU A 110 -1.99 1.82 13.19
C LEU A 110 -1.79 0.94 14.42
N CYS A 111 -0.64 1.07 15.08
CA CYS A 111 -0.37 0.40 16.35
C CYS A 111 -1.03 1.18 17.49
N VAL A 112 -1.84 0.54 18.32
CA VAL A 112 -2.48 1.22 19.46
C VAL A 112 -1.84 0.77 20.76
N THR A 113 -1.36 1.74 21.52
CA THR A 113 -0.74 1.51 22.82
C THR A 113 -1.66 2.01 23.93
N ALA A 114 -1.55 1.39 25.11
CA ALA A 114 -2.12 1.91 26.33
C ALA A 114 -0.96 2.23 27.28
N ASN A 115 -0.47 3.48 27.24
CA ASN A 115 0.53 3.93 28.19
C ASN A 115 -0.07 3.90 29.60
N ARG A 116 0.54 3.10 30.46
CA ARG A 116 0.33 3.18 31.90
C ARG A 116 1.30 4.24 32.41
N ASP A 117 0.86 5.49 32.37
CA ASP A 117 1.48 6.66 33.01
C ASP A 117 2.97 6.93 32.65
N ASN A 118 3.21 7.90 31.76
CA ASN A 118 4.41 8.74 31.85
C ASN A 118 4.02 10.14 32.36
N GLY A 119 3.34 10.18 33.51
CA GLY A 119 3.21 11.37 34.33
C GLY A 119 4.50 11.60 35.12
N ASN A 120 5.45 12.30 34.50
CA ASN A 120 6.67 12.76 35.14
C ASN A 120 6.33 13.77 36.25
N THR A 121 6.44 13.36 37.53
CA THR A 121 6.59 14.26 38.70
C THR A 121 7.92 14.99 38.69
#